data_AF-A0A7Y2HH54-F1
#
_entry.id   AF-A0A7Y2HH54-F1
#
_cell.length_a   1.000
_cell.length_b   1.000
_cell.length_c   1.000
_cell.angle_alpha   90.00
_cell.angle_beta   90.00
_cell.angle_gamma   90.00
#
_symmetry.space_group_name_H-M   'P 1'
#
loop_
_entity.id
_entity.type
_entity.pdbx_description
1 polymer ?
#
loop_
_entity_poly.entity_id
_entity_poly.type
_entity_poly.pdbx_seq_one_letter_code
_entity_poly.pdbx_strand_id
1 'polypeptide(L)'
;MLVIKNHRTFILFFGIFLMPFLSSLSSQSNEGKVFWFGFMEHLDVGQNTMVAMITSKYNTSGTISVPNNGWSQQFSVSANDVVIINLPSNIENIGSEVKRSLGVKLTSEDPVSVYIHQYHNARSEASVVLPMSSLGKEYYVMTYTGVTRNGTVHPSEFLIVAPQDETTINITLSDDSERGKSAGTSFSILLNAGETYQVQADLGSGDLSGTHISGDKNFAVFGGNSWTEVPTGCAFRDNLLEQMFP
;
A
#
# COMPACT_ATOMS: atom_id res chain seq x y z
N MET A 1 -33.30 -79.11 25.24
CA MET A 1 -34.12 -77.87 25.25
C MET A 1 -33.16 -76.70 25.35
N LEU A 2 -33.31 -75.73 24.44
CA LEU A 2 -32.38 -74.66 24.03
C LEU A 2 -31.31 -74.19 25.04
N VAL A 3 -30.05 -74.19 24.61
CA VAL A 3 -28.95 -73.39 25.19
C VAL A 3 -29.00 -71.99 24.58
N ILE A 4 -29.36 -70.98 25.37
CA ILE A 4 -29.38 -69.57 24.95
C ILE A 4 -27.98 -68.99 25.18
N LYS A 5 -27.30 -68.62 24.10
CA LYS A 5 -25.94 -68.05 24.10
C LYS A 5 -26.05 -66.52 24.06
N ASN A 6 -25.91 -65.85 25.22
CA ASN A 6 -25.91 -64.39 25.31
C ASN A 6 -24.72 -63.78 24.56
N HIS A 7 -24.98 -63.02 23.49
CA HIS A 7 -23.98 -62.16 22.85
C HIS A 7 -23.93 -60.82 23.57
N ARG A 8 -22.79 -60.52 24.21
CA ARG A 8 -22.47 -59.19 24.73
C ARG A 8 -21.86 -58.36 23.60
N THR A 9 -22.64 -57.46 23.02
CA THR A 9 -22.17 -56.48 22.03
C THR A 9 -21.31 -55.43 22.75
N PHE A 10 -20.02 -55.40 22.46
CA PHE A 10 -19.07 -54.39 22.95
C PHE A 10 -19.12 -53.19 21.99
N ILE A 11 -19.72 -52.07 22.40
CA ILE A 11 -19.72 -50.82 21.62
C ILE A 11 -18.44 -50.07 21.97
N LEU A 12 -17.48 -50.04 21.04
CA LEU A 12 -16.30 -49.16 21.11
C LEU A 12 -16.74 -47.73 20.79
N PHE A 13 -16.72 -46.85 21.78
CA PHE A 13 -16.82 -45.40 21.59
C PHE A 13 -15.48 -44.87 21.05
N PHE A 14 -15.42 -44.56 19.75
CA PHE A 14 -14.29 -43.86 19.16
C PHE A 14 -14.47 -42.35 19.40
N GLY A 15 -13.86 -41.83 20.46
CA GLY A 15 -13.85 -40.41 20.76
C GLY A 15 -12.92 -39.67 19.80
N ILE A 16 -13.49 -38.99 18.79
CA ILE A 16 -12.76 -38.03 17.96
C ILE A 16 -12.49 -36.79 18.82
N PHE A 17 -11.25 -36.64 19.27
CA PHE A 17 -10.79 -35.43 19.96
C PHE A 17 -10.56 -34.34 18.89
N LEU A 18 -11.57 -33.48 18.68
CA LEU A 18 -11.47 -32.32 17.80
C LEU A 18 -10.60 -31.27 18.51
N MET A 19 -9.30 -31.25 18.21
CA MET A 19 -8.38 -30.22 18.70
C MET A 19 -8.72 -28.91 17.95
N PRO A 20 -9.19 -27.85 18.62
CA PRO A 20 -9.42 -26.59 17.93
C PRO A 20 -8.06 -26.03 17.53
N PHE A 21 -7.80 -25.94 16.23
CA PHE A 21 -6.74 -25.10 15.70
C PHE A 21 -7.08 -23.65 16.09
N LEU A 22 -6.38 -23.13 17.09
CA LEU A 22 -6.39 -21.70 17.40
C LEU A 22 -5.62 -21.00 16.29
N SER A 23 -6.32 -20.63 15.22
CA SER A 23 -5.82 -19.64 14.27
C SER A 23 -5.68 -18.33 15.03
N SER A 24 -4.45 -17.90 15.33
CA SER A 24 -4.22 -16.54 15.81
C SER A 24 -4.60 -15.57 14.69
N LEU A 25 -5.79 -15.01 14.75
CA LEU A 25 -6.14 -13.80 14.01
C LEU A 25 -5.27 -12.69 14.57
N SER A 26 -4.10 -12.45 13.97
CA SER A 26 -3.37 -11.21 14.20
C SER A 26 -4.22 -10.08 13.64
N SER A 27 -4.83 -9.29 14.53
CA SER A 27 -5.45 -8.04 14.12
C SER A 27 -4.42 -7.21 13.37
N GLN A 28 -4.75 -6.75 12.18
CA GLN A 28 -3.94 -5.77 11.49
C GLN A 28 -3.91 -4.50 12.36
N SER A 29 -2.71 -4.02 12.64
CA SER A 29 -2.49 -2.84 13.48
C SER A 29 -1.97 -1.73 12.58
N ASN A 30 -2.45 -0.50 12.76
CA ASN A 30 -1.86 0.70 12.16
C ASN A 30 -0.72 1.27 13.02
N GLU A 31 -0.50 0.72 14.22
CA GLU A 31 0.64 1.06 15.09
C GLU A 31 1.81 0.11 14.86
N GLY A 32 3.02 0.67 14.72
CA GLY A 32 4.27 -0.09 14.63
C GLY A 32 5.50 0.80 14.71
N LYS A 33 6.68 0.23 14.45
CA LYS A 33 7.98 0.93 14.60
C LYS A 33 8.72 1.17 13.29
N VAL A 34 8.32 0.50 12.21
CA VAL A 34 8.98 0.57 10.90
C VAL A 34 7.91 0.68 9.84
N PHE A 35 8.02 1.68 8.98
CA PHE A 35 7.07 1.96 7.90
C PHE A 35 7.82 2.23 6.60
N TRP A 36 7.20 1.84 5.50
CA TRP A 36 7.65 2.14 4.15
C TRP A 36 6.48 2.66 3.33
N PHE A 37 6.68 3.79 2.67
CA PHE A 37 5.65 4.44 1.86
C PHE A 37 6.28 5.30 0.75
N GLY A 38 5.44 5.86 -0.10
CA GLY A 38 5.84 6.79 -1.16
C GLY A 38 4.65 7.64 -1.59
N PHE A 39 4.90 8.53 -2.54
CA PHE A 39 3.90 9.43 -3.08
C PHE A 39 3.79 9.22 -4.59
N MET A 40 2.55 9.14 -5.07
CA MET A 40 2.25 8.96 -6.50
C MET A 40 2.27 10.30 -7.22
N GLU A 41 2.16 10.28 -8.55
CA GLU A 41 2.16 11.50 -9.35
C GLU A 41 0.91 12.35 -9.07
N HIS A 42 1.09 13.59 -8.62
CA HIS A 42 0.02 14.56 -8.57
C HIS A 42 -0.09 15.32 -9.89
N LEU A 43 -1.29 15.77 -10.28
CA LEU A 43 -1.48 16.71 -11.41
C LEU A 43 -0.48 17.88 -11.39
N ASP A 44 -0.32 18.49 -10.21
CA ASP A 44 0.55 19.64 -9.98
C ASP A 44 1.99 19.19 -9.62
N VAL A 45 2.63 18.46 -10.55
CA VAL A 45 3.98 17.89 -10.39
C VAL A 45 4.98 18.96 -9.95
N GLY A 46 5.74 18.67 -8.89
CA GLY A 46 6.75 19.58 -8.33
C GLY A 46 6.21 20.84 -7.63
N GLN A 47 4.88 21.00 -7.54
CA GLN A 47 4.22 22.09 -6.80
C GLN A 47 3.42 21.59 -5.60
N ASN A 48 3.05 20.31 -5.59
CA ASN A 48 2.35 19.70 -4.46
C ASN A 48 3.25 19.56 -3.23
N THR A 49 2.60 19.50 -2.08
CA THR A 49 3.24 19.30 -0.79
C THR A 49 2.96 17.88 -0.31
N MET A 50 4.02 17.19 0.07
CA MET A 50 3.98 15.85 0.63
C MET A 50 4.37 15.92 2.10
N VAL A 51 3.50 15.41 2.99
CA VAL A 51 3.79 15.38 4.43
C VAL A 51 3.55 14.01 5.04
N ALA A 52 4.32 13.70 6.09
CA ALA A 52 4.06 12.60 7.00
C ALA A 52 3.58 13.16 8.35
N MET A 53 2.46 12.65 8.85
CA MET A 53 1.92 12.96 10.17
C MET A 53 2.14 11.74 11.07
N ILE A 54 2.85 11.95 12.18
CA ILE A 54 3.30 10.88 13.06
C ILE A 54 2.72 11.14 14.45
N THR A 55 1.97 10.19 14.99
CA THR A 55 1.39 10.27 16.33
C THR A 55 1.74 9.05 17.17
N SER A 56 1.82 9.21 18.49
CA SER A 56 2.14 8.10 19.40
C SER A 56 1.39 8.23 20.72
N LYS A 57 1.14 7.10 21.38
CA LYS A 57 0.69 7.04 22.79
C LYS A 57 1.83 7.28 23.78
N TYR A 58 3.08 7.31 23.30
CA TYR A 58 4.29 7.41 24.10
C TYR A 58 5.09 8.65 23.71
N ASN A 59 5.92 9.15 24.64
CA ASN A 59 6.99 10.07 24.26
C ASN A 59 8.04 9.24 23.54
N THR A 60 8.26 9.49 22.25
CA THR A 60 9.20 8.69 21.46
C THR A 60 9.92 9.54 20.43
N SER A 61 11.00 8.99 19.89
CA SER A 61 11.77 9.58 18.80
C SER A 61 12.01 8.60 17.67
N GLY A 62 12.41 9.14 16.53
CA GLY A 62 12.67 8.34 15.35
C GLY A 62 13.39 9.10 14.25
N THR A 63 13.49 8.44 13.10
CA THR A 63 14.09 8.97 11.88
C THR A 63 13.14 8.68 10.72
N ILE A 64 12.93 9.68 9.88
CA ILE A 64 12.31 9.55 8.57
C ILE A 64 13.38 9.84 7.52
N SER A 65 13.46 9.02 6.48
CA SER A 65 14.49 9.16 5.46
C SER A 65 14.02 8.65 4.11
N VAL A 66 14.73 9.07 3.06
CA VAL A 66 14.61 8.53 1.70
C VAL A 66 15.96 7.85 1.43
N PRO A 67 16.12 6.56 1.78
CA PRO A 67 17.44 5.94 1.95
C PRO A 67 18.35 6.07 0.73
N ASN A 68 17.76 6.03 -0.47
CA ASN A 68 18.49 6.01 -1.74
C ASN A 68 18.52 7.39 -2.44
N ASN A 69 18.11 8.46 -1.77
CA ASN A 69 18.11 9.85 -2.29
C ASN A 69 18.99 10.81 -1.45
N GLY A 70 19.37 10.41 -0.22
CA GLY A 70 20.28 11.17 0.64
C GLY A 70 19.60 12.14 1.61
N TRP A 71 18.27 12.21 1.62
CA TRP A 71 17.52 12.99 2.60
C TRP A 71 17.18 12.17 3.86
N SER A 72 17.30 12.80 5.04
CA SER A 72 16.96 12.22 6.33
C SER A 72 16.68 13.32 7.35
N GLN A 73 15.72 13.07 8.25
CA GLN A 73 15.35 13.97 9.34
C GLN A 73 15.04 13.16 10.61
N GLN A 74 15.58 13.60 11.74
CA GLN A 74 15.19 13.09 13.05
C GLN A 74 13.91 13.78 13.53
N PHE A 75 13.09 13.06 14.31
CA PHE A 75 11.89 13.61 14.91
C PHE A 75 11.69 13.12 16.35
N SER A 76 10.90 13.88 17.10
CA SER A 76 10.37 13.49 18.39
C SER A 76 8.89 13.79 18.42
N VAL A 77 8.11 12.92 19.04
CA VAL A 77 6.66 13.09 19.24
C VAL A 77 6.35 12.87 20.71
N SER A 78 5.61 13.80 21.29
CA SER A 78 5.11 13.68 22.66
C SER A 78 3.89 12.73 22.69
N ALA A 79 3.67 12.10 23.84
CA ALA A 79 2.55 11.20 24.04
C ALA A 79 1.21 11.92 23.77
N ASN A 80 0.41 11.34 22.90
CA ASN A 80 -0.89 11.83 22.41
C ASN A 80 -0.82 13.12 21.56
N ASP A 81 0.38 13.49 21.09
CA ASP A 81 0.57 14.59 20.14
C ASP A 81 0.83 14.06 18.71
N VAL A 82 0.89 14.99 17.76
CA VAL A 82 1.25 14.75 16.37
C VAL A 82 2.41 15.64 15.95
N VAL A 83 3.37 15.07 15.22
CA VAL A 83 4.41 15.82 14.50
C VAL A 83 4.15 15.71 13.00
N ILE A 84 4.26 16.83 12.29
CA ILE A 84 4.13 16.90 10.83
C ILE A 84 5.51 17.17 10.24
N ILE A 85 5.93 16.34 9.31
CA ILE A 85 7.19 16.48 8.59
C ILE A 85 6.89 16.73 7.13
N ASN A 86 7.43 17.82 6.59
CA ASN A 86 7.42 18.08 5.15
C ASN A 86 8.50 17.23 4.47
N LEU A 87 8.13 16.50 3.43
CA LEU A 87 9.06 15.72 2.63
C LEU A 87 9.63 16.57 1.49
N PRO A 88 10.83 16.24 0.97
CA PRO A 88 11.40 16.92 -0.19
C PRO A 88 10.50 16.78 -1.42
N SER A 89 10.36 17.83 -2.23
CA SER A 89 9.51 17.80 -3.43
C SER A 89 9.99 16.82 -4.51
N ASN A 90 11.25 16.40 -4.48
CA ASN A 90 11.85 15.49 -5.47
C ASN A 90 11.62 13.99 -5.19
N ILE A 91 10.68 13.63 -4.29
CA ILE A 91 10.34 12.24 -3.97
C ILE A 91 9.02 11.75 -4.58
N GLU A 92 8.37 12.60 -5.38
CA GLU A 92 7.18 12.25 -6.14
C GLU A 92 7.52 11.24 -7.25
N ASN A 93 6.76 10.15 -7.34
CA ASN A 93 6.93 9.17 -8.42
C ASN A 93 6.25 9.70 -9.69
N ILE A 94 7.05 10.21 -10.64
CA ILE A 94 6.56 10.80 -11.88
C ILE A 94 6.69 9.80 -13.05
N GLY A 95 5.59 9.63 -13.77
CA GLY A 95 5.38 8.78 -14.93
C GLY A 95 5.10 7.32 -14.62
N SER A 96 4.88 6.53 -15.68
CA SER A 96 4.62 5.10 -15.55
C SER A 96 5.84 4.21 -15.83
N GLU A 97 5.87 3.10 -15.09
CA GLU A 97 6.68 1.90 -15.28
C GLU A 97 8.20 2.13 -15.24
N VAL A 98 8.63 3.11 -14.44
CA VAL A 98 10.05 3.38 -14.20
C VAL A 98 10.41 3.09 -12.75
N LYS A 99 11.47 2.30 -12.57
CA LYS A 99 12.08 2.10 -11.26
C LYS A 99 12.68 3.40 -10.74
N ARG A 100 12.35 3.75 -9.51
CA ARG A 100 12.78 4.98 -8.82
C ARG A 100 13.30 4.64 -7.43
N SER A 101 14.17 5.49 -6.89
CA SER A 101 14.79 5.36 -5.57
C SER A 101 14.16 6.32 -4.56
N LEU A 102 12.82 6.34 -4.51
CA LEU A 102 12.03 7.38 -3.83
C LEU A 102 11.22 6.84 -2.64
N GLY A 103 11.42 5.58 -2.26
CA GLY A 103 10.76 5.00 -1.09
C GLY A 103 11.17 5.72 0.21
N VAL A 104 10.19 6.10 1.01
CA VAL A 104 10.39 6.70 2.32
C VAL A 104 10.38 5.61 3.38
N LYS A 105 11.36 5.66 4.27
CA LYS A 105 11.45 4.80 5.46
C LYS A 105 11.25 5.65 6.71
N LEU A 106 10.37 5.20 7.59
CA LEU A 106 10.25 5.75 8.94
C LEU A 106 10.57 4.67 9.96
N THR A 107 11.39 5.01 10.96
CA THR A 107 11.70 4.15 12.11
C THR A 107 11.55 4.91 13.42
N SER A 108 10.95 4.30 14.43
CA SER A 108 10.78 4.89 15.77
C SER A 108 11.21 3.93 16.89
N GLU A 109 11.50 4.49 18.07
CA GLU A 109 11.88 3.73 19.27
C GLU A 109 10.68 2.99 19.88
N ASP A 110 9.50 3.62 19.89
CA ASP A 110 8.22 3.06 20.35
C ASP A 110 7.18 3.03 19.22
N PRO A 111 6.09 2.25 19.35
CA PRO A 111 5.04 2.23 18.34
C PRO A 111 4.44 3.62 18.10
N VAL A 112 4.31 3.96 16.82
CA VAL A 112 3.64 5.17 16.31
C VAL A 112 2.56 4.77 15.31
N SER A 113 1.59 5.65 15.06
CA SER A 113 0.75 5.61 13.86
C SER A 113 1.24 6.65 12.86
N VAL A 114 1.23 6.31 11.58
CA VAL A 114 1.70 7.18 10.49
C VAL A 114 0.58 7.39 9.48
N TYR A 115 0.41 8.64 9.08
CA TYR A 115 -0.46 9.05 7.98
C TYR A 115 0.37 9.88 6.98
N ILE A 116 0.05 9.79 5.70
CA ILE A 116 0.60 10.66 4.67
C ILE A 116 -0.49 11.53 4.08
N HIS A 117 -0.10 12.70 3.60
CA HIS A 117 -1.01 13.63 2.93
C HIS A 117 -0.27 14.30 1.79
N GLN A 118 -0.88 14.30 0.61
CA GLN A 118 -0.39 14.93 -0.60
C GLN A 118 -1.42 15.94 -1.07
N TYR A 119 -1.03 17.21 -1.22
CA TYR A 119 -1.97 18.29 -1.52
C TYR A 119 -1.36 19.46 -2.27
N HIS A 120 -2.20 20.17 -3.01
CA HIS A 120 -1.88 21.47 -3.62
C HIS A 120 -3.17 22.29 -3.80
N ASN A 121 -3.17 23.53 -3.31
CA ASN A 121 -4.36 24.38 -3.28
C ASN A 121 -5.57 23.67 -2.65
N ALA A 122 -6.69 23.58 -3.36
CA ALA A 122 -7.91 22.91 -2.92
C ALA A 122 -8.00 21.46 -3.41
N ARG A 123 -6.84 20.78 -3.51
CA ARG A 123 -6.72 19.37 -3.88
C ARG A 123 -5.90 18.65 -2.85
N SER A 124 -6.43 17.57 -2.29
CA SER A 124 -5.79 16.88 -1.17
C SER A 124 -6.30 15.46 -1.01
N GLU A 125 -5.40 14.54 -0.68
CA GLU A 125 -5.77 13.21 -0.20
C GLU A 125 -4.81 12.72 0.88
N ALA A 126 -5.33 11.96 1.85
CA ALA A 126 -4.55 11.42 2.95
C ALA A 126 -4.79 9.93 3.15
N SER A 127 -3.70 9.19 3.39
CA SER A 127 -3.72 7.74 3.60
C SER A 127 -3.13 7.38 4.96
N VAL A 128 -3.67 6.34 5.59
CA VAL A 128 -2.95 5.61 6.65
C VAL A 128 -1.71 4.95 6.03
N VAL A 129 -0.63 4.82 6.80
CA VAL A 129 0.51 3.98 6.46
C VAL A 129 0.59 2.78 7.42
N LEU A 130 0.49 1.58 6.87
CA LEU A 130 0.62 0.32 7.59
C LEU A 130 2.07 0.06 7.98
N PRO A 131 2.32 -0.41 9.21
CA PRO A 131 3.65 -0.80 9.64
C PRO A 131 4.12 -2.05 8.89
N MET A 132 5.43 -2.27 8.85
CA MET A 132 6.08 -3.41 8.20
C MET A 132 5.48 -4.78 8.61
N SER A 133 5.03 -4.90 9.87
CA SER A 133 4.39 -6.11 10.41
C SER A 133 3.00 -6.40 9.86
N SER A 134 2.38 -5.41 9.19
CA SER A 134 1.03 -5.47 8.63
C SER A 134 1.01 -5.43 7.10
N LEU A 135 2.19 -5.39 6.47
CA LEU A 135 2.35 -5.59 5.04
C LEU A 135 2.28 -7.08 4.70
N GLY A 136 1.68 -7.40 3.56
CA GLY A 136 1.64 -8.73 2.98
C GLY A 136 2.39 -8.82 1.67
N LYS A 137 2.08 -9.88 0.91
CA LYS A 137 2.75 -10.25 -0.34
C LYS A 137 1.81 -10.29 -1.54
N GLU A 138 0.53 -10.02 -1.33
CA GLU A 138 -0.50 -10.13 -2.37
C GLU A 138 -1.49 -8.99 -2.14
N TYR A 139 -1.88 -8.31 -3.21
CA TYR A 139 -2.74 -7.15 -3.18
C TYR A 139 -3.61 -7.11 -4.43
N TYR A 140 -4.78 -6.52 -4.29
CA TYR A 140 -5.54 -5.99 -5.42
C TYR A 140 -5.52 -4.48 -5.35
N VAL A 141 -5.27 -3.85 -6.50
CA VAL A 141 -5.34 -2.40 -6.62
C VAL A 141 -6.80 -1.96 -6.64
N MET A 142 -7.11 -0.89 -5.91
CA MET A 142 -8.36 -0.14 -6.03
C MET A 142 -8.02 1.28 -6.44
N THR A 143 -8.58 1.72 -7.56
CA THR A 143 -8.49 3.08 -8.09
C THR A 143 -9.89 3.59 -8.46
N TYR A 144 -9.97 4.71 -9.15
CA TYR A 144 -11.17 5.15 -9.83
C TYR A 144 -10.84 5.44 -11.30
N THR A 145 -11.84 5.51 -12.18
CA THR A 145 -11.60 5.96 -13.57
C THR A 145 -10.92 7.34 -13.55
N GLY A 146 -9.91 7.53 -14.41
CA GLY A 146 -9.24 8.82 -14.54
C GLY A 146 -10.09 9.87 -15.26
N VAL A 147 -9.45 10.93 -15.75
CA VAL A 147 -10.08 11.92 -16.65
C VAL A 147 -9.13 12.39 -17.74
N THR A 148 -9.66 12.71 -18.93
CA THR A 148 -8.93 13.48 -19.94
C THR A 148 -9.45 14.91 -19.94
N ARG A 149 -8.57 15.90 -19.76
CA ARG A 149 -8.94 17.31 -19.77
C ARG A 149 -7.95 18.13 -20.59
N ASN A 150 -8.48 18.96 -21.49
CA ASN A 150 -7.67 19.83 -22.37
C ASN A 150 -6.58 19.07 -23.16
N GLY A 151 -6.84 17.80 -23.51
CA GLY A 151 -5.87 16.94 -24.20
C GLY A 151 -4.82 16.28 -23.30
N THR A 152 -4.86 16.52 -21.99
CA THR A 152 -3.99 15.85 -21.00
C THR A 152 -4.75 14.71 -20.34
N VAL A 153 -4.09 13.56 -20.23
CA VAL A 153 -4.59 12.39 -19.50
C VAL A 153 -4.20 12.53 -18.03
N HIS A 154 -5.16 12.33 -17.13
CA HIS A 154 -4.98 12.23 -15.69
C HIS A 154 -5.39 10.82 -15.26
N PRO A 155 -4.43 9.88 -15.19
CA PRO A 155 -4.74 8.47 -15.15
C PRO A 155 -5.10 8.00 -13.73
N SER A 156 -5.76 6.83 -13.65
CA SER A 156 -5.64 5.96 -12.48
C SER A 156 -4.23 5.43 -12.37
N GLU A 157 -3.74 5.23 -11.15
CA GLU A 157 -2.36 4.83 -10.92
C GLU A 157 -2.20 4.01 -9.64
N PHE A 158 -1.12 3.23 -9.60
CA PHE A 158 -0.68 2.57 -8.39
C PHE A 158 0.84 2.64 -8.25
N LEU A 159 1.30 2.57 -7.01
CA LEU A 159 2.71 2.63 -6.65
C LEU A 159 3.07 1.43 -5.76
N ILE A 160 4.14 0.74 -6.13
CA ILE A 160 4.75 -0.31 -5.31
C ILE A 160 5.99 0.27 -4.62
N VAL A 161 6.14 0.00 -3.33
CA VAL A 161 7.33 0.36 -2.53
C VAL A 161 7.93 -0.90 -1.94
N ALA A 162 9.22 -1.15 -2.19
CA ALA A 162 9.93 -2.33 -1.70
C ALA A 162 10.71 -2.04 -0.40
N PRO A 163 10.38 -2.70 0.73
CA PRO A 163 11.11 -2.58 1.99
C PRO A 163 12.43 -3.35 2.04
N GLN A 164 12.62 -4.31 1.13
CA GLN A 164 13.66 -5.33 1.18
C GLN A 164 14.36 -5.47 -0.17
N ASP A 165 15.65 -5.78 -0.14
CA ASP A 165 16.44 -6.04 -1.34
C ASP A 165 15.94 -7.28 -2.09
N GLU A 166 16.16 -7.30 -3.40
CA GLU A 166 15.84 -8.44 -4.28
C GLU A 166 14.40 -8.95 -4.11
N THR A 167 13.43 -8.04 -4.07
CA THR A 167 12.01 -8.35 -3.99
C THR A 167 11.46 -8.54 -5.40
N THR A 168 11.05 -9.76 -5.73
CA THR A 168 10.43 -10.06 -7.03
C THR A 168 8.92 -9.88 -6.92
N ILE A 169 8.36 -9.04 -7.77
CA ILE A 169 6.93 -8.72 -7.81
C ILE A 169 6.37 -9.08 -9.18
N ASN A 170 5.28 -9.83 -9.20
CA ASN A 170 4.49 -10.19 -10.37
C ASN A 170 3.22 -9.34 -10.39
N ILE A 171 2.95 -8.71 -11.53
CA ILE A 171 1.82 -7.79 -11.75
C ILE A 171 0.99 -8.36 -12.89
N THR A 172 -0.32 -8.50 -12.69
CA THR A 172 -1.30 -8.81 -13.74
C THR A 172 -2.27 -7.64 -13.85
N LEU A 173 -2.16 -6.86 -14.92
CA LEU A 173 -2.92 -5.62 -15.10
C LEU A 173 -4.41 -5.90 -15.34
N SER A 174 -5.27 -5.03 -14.81
CA SER A 174 -6.70 -5.01 -15.13
C SER A 174 -7.06 -4.13 -16.33
N ASP A 175 -6.20 -3.19 -16.70
CA ASP A 175 -6.36 -2.26 -17.82
C ASP A 175 -5.02 -1.99 -18.51
N ASP A 176 -5.05 -1.33 -19.68
CA ASP A 176 -3.87 -0.98 -20.45
C ASP A 176 -3.02 0.07 -19.72
N SER A 177 -1.69 -0.11 -19.69
CA SER A 177 -0.75 0.82 -19.06
C SER A 177 -0.14 1.81 -20.05
N GLU A 178 0.28 2.98 -19.56
CA GLU A 178 0.90 4.05 -20.36
C GLU A 178 2.13 3.60 -21.18
N ARG A 179 2.89 2.57 -20.75
CA ARG A 179 4.01 2.02 -21.55
C ARG A 179 3.61 0.85 -22.46
N GLY A 180 2.31 0.70 -22.73
CA GLY A 180 1.80 -0.21 -23.75
C GLY A 180 1.70 -1.67 -23.32
N LYS A 181 1.57 -1.97 -22.02
CA LYS A 181 1.18 -3.32 -21.58
C LYS A 181 -0.32 -3.43 -21.59
N SER A 182 -0.84 -4.47 -22.22
CA SER A 182 -2.28 -4.66 -22.32
C SER A 182 -2.89 -5.28 -21.06
N ALA A 183 -4.16 -4.98 -20.80
CA ALA A 183 -4.99 -5.63 -19.80
C ALA A 183 -4.87 -7.17 -19.85
N GLY A 184 -4.80 -7.80 -18.67
CA GLY A 184 -4.62 -9.25 -18.53
C GLY A 184 -3.19 -9.74 -18.75
N THR A 185 -2.25 -8.88 -19.13
CA THR A 185 -0.83 -9.26 -19.25
C THR A 185 -0.18 -9.34 -17.88
N SER A 186 0.54 -10.44 -17.64
CA SER A 186 1.40 -10.59 -16.46
C SER A 186 2.86 -10.26 -16.78
N PHE A 187 3.54 -9.57 -15.88
CA PHE A 187 4.97 -9.29 -15.97
C PHE A 187 5.60 -9.20 -14.57
N SER A 188 6.93 -9.33 -14.51
CA SER A 188 7.67 -9.29 -13.26
C SER A 188 8.65 -8.12 -13.22
N ILE A 189 8.81 -7.54 -12.04
CA ILE A 189 9.83 -6.54 -11.72
C ILE A 189 10.65 -7.03 -10.51
N LEU A 190 11.91 -6.58 -10.44
CA LEU A 190 12.78 -6.81 -9.29
C LEU A 190 13.06 -5.46 -8.64
N LEU A 191 12.75 -5.30 -7.36
CA LEU A 191 13.00 -4.06 -6.59
C LEU A 191 13.94 -4.33 -5.42
N ASN A 192 14.80 -3.36 -5.12
CA ASN A 192 15.62 -3.34 -3.92
C ASN A 192 14.99 -2.48 -2.82
N ALA A 193 15.52 -2.52 -1.60
CA ALA A 193 15.00 -1.75 -0.49
C ALA A 193 15.03 -0.24 -0.80
N GLY A 194 13.88 0.43 -0.63
CA GLY A 194 13.68 1.84 -0.95
C GLY A 194 13.48 2.14 -2.44
N GLU A 195 13.45 1.12 -3.29
CA GLU A 195 13.01 1.27 -4.67
C GLU A 195 11.49 1.24 -4.78
N THR A 196 11.01 1.89 -5.83
CA THR A 196 9.61 2.19 -6.11
C THR A 196 9.30 1.94 -7.57
N TYR A 197 8.05 1.58 -7.87
CA TYR A 197 7.58 1.34 -9.23
C TYR A 197 6.13 1.78 -9.36
N GLN A 198 5.88 2.84 -10.11
CA GLN A 198 4.54 3.35 -10.40
C GLN A 198 4.05 2.79 -11.73
N VAL A 199 2.75 2.55 -11.85
CA VAL A 199 2.08 2.24 -13.12
C VAL A 199 0.85 3.13 -13.24
N GLN A 200 0.69 3.74 -14.41
CA GLN A 200 -0.46 4.57 -14.77
C GLN A 200 -1.23 3.93 -15.92
N ALA A 201 -2.55 4.10 -15.93
CA ALA A 201 -3.39 3.71 -17.06
C ALA A 201 -3.04 4.52 -18.31
N ASP A 202 -3.19 3.91 -19.48
CA ASP A 202 -2.91 4.56 -20.77
C ASP A 202 -3.87 5.71 -21.08
N LEU A 203 -5.17 5.47 -20.81
CA LEU A 203 -6.22 6.42 -21.14
C LEU A 203 -6.78 7.08 -19.89
N GLY A 204 -7.28 8.30 -20.04
CA GLY A 204 -8.01 8.99 -18.98
C GLY A 204 -9.27 8.23 -18.57
N SER A 205 -9.91 7.45 -19.44
CA SER A 205 -11.03 6.59 -19.06
C SER A 205 -10.60 5.26 -18.40
N GLY A 206 -9.30 4.97 -18.36
CA GLY A 206 -8.77 3.72 -17.81
C GLY A 206 -8.91 3.66 -16.29
N ASP A 207 -8.99 2.44 -15.77
CA ASP A 207 -9.15 2.13 -14.35
C ASP A 207 -8.37 0.86 -13.99
N LEU A 208 -7.25 1.04 -13.27
CA LEU A 208 -6.39 -0.05 -12.82
C LEU A 208 -6.95 -0.84 -11.63
N SER A 209 -8.20 -0.58 -11.21
CA SER A 209 -8.92 -1.39 -10.22
C SER A 209 -8.97 -2.84 -10.64
N GLY A 210 -8.61 -3.74 -9.71
CA GLY A 210 -8.53 -5.17 -9.95
C GLY A 210 -7.18 -5.66 -10.48
N THR A 211 -6.20 -4.78 -10.71
CA THR A 211 -4.82 -5.20 -10.97
C THR A 211 -4.34 -6.05 -9.80
N HIS A 212 -3.88 -7.27 -10.10
CA HIS A 212 -3.40 -8.23 -9.11
C HIS A 212 -1.87 -8.15 -9.01
N ILE A 213 -1.37 -7.97 -7.80
CA ILE A 213 0.06 -7.82 -7.53
C ILE A 213 0.46 -8.83 -6.46
N SER A 214 1.44 -9.67 -6.75
CA SER A 214 1.98 -10.65 -5.81
C SER A 214 3.51 -10.60 -5.76
N GLY A 215 4.12 -10.99 -4.65
CA GLY A 215 5.58 -10.98 -4.49
C GLY A 215 6.12 -12.08 -3.59
N ASP A 216 7.44 -12.25 -3.62
CA ASP A 216 8.15 -13.24 -2.81
C ASP A 216 8.43 -12.74 -1.37
N LYS A 217 8.49 -11.42 -1.18
CA LYS A 217 8.71 -10.70 0.09
C LYS A 217 7.58 -9.70 0.33
N ASN A 218 7.50 -9.17 1.56
CA ASN A 218 6.50 -8.15 1.89
C ASN A 218 6.84 -6.83 1.21
N PHE A 219 5.84 -6.17 0.62
CA PHE A 219 5.94 -4.84 -0.01
C PHE A 219 4.69 -4.01 0.33
N ALA A 220 4.72 -2.71 0.04
CA ALA A 220 3.56 -1.84 0.15
C ALA A 220 3.03 -1.48 -1.24
N VAL A 221 1.71 -1.35 -1.37
CA VAL A 221 1.04 -0.87 -2.58
C VAL A 221 0.15 0.30 -2.20
N PHE A 222 0.20 1.36 -3.00
CA PHE A 222 -0.72 2.49 -2.94
C PHE A 222 -1.48 2.55 -4.27
N GLY A 223 -2.76 2.89 -4.23
CA GLY A 223 -3.63 3.01 -5.40
C GLY A 223 -4.42 4.30 -5.36
N GLY A 224 -4.75 4.83 -6.54
CA GLY A 224 -5.56 6.02 -6.67
C GLY A 224 -5.46 6.65 -8.06
N ASN A 225 -5.35 7.97 -8.11
CA ASN A 225 -5.42 8.76 -9.32
C ASN A 225 -4.59 10.03 -9.16
N SER A 226 -3.91 10.44 -10.23
CA SER A 226 -3.18 11.72 -10.23
C SER A 226 -4.12 12.92 -10.09
N TRP A 227 -5.33 12.79 -10.65
CA TRP A 227 -6.44 13.73 -10.55
C TRP A 227 -7.73 13.14 -11.14
N THR A 228 -8.81 13.07 -10.37
CA THR A 228 -10.10 12.54 -10.84
C THR A 228 -11.31 13.13 -10.11
N GLU A 229 -12.51 12.88 -10.62
CA GLU A 229 -13.80 13.25 -10.05
C GLU A 229 -14.45 12.02 -9.41
N VAL A 230 -14.97 12.16 -8.18
CA VAL A 230 -15.70 11.08 -7.52
C VAL A 230 -17.06 11.61 -7.05
N PRO A 231 -18.20 11.09 -7.57
CA PRO A 231 -18.31 10.20 -8.73
C PRO A 231 -18.03 10.90 -10.07
N THR A 232 -17.94 10.12 -11.16
CA THR A 232 -17.93 10.63 -12.54
C THR A 232 -19.07 11.62 -12.79
N GLY A 233 -18.76 12.76 -13.42
CA GLY A 233 -19.66 13.89 -13.65
C GLY A 233 -19.56 15.00 -12.60
N CYS A 234 -18.81 14.82 -11.51
CA CYS A 234 -18.60 15.88 -10.52
C CYS A 234 -17.68 17.01 -11.03
N ALA A 235 -18.05 18.26 -10.73
CA ALA A 235 -17.29 19.42 -11.21
C ALA A 235 -15.91 19.57 -10.56
N PHE A 236 -15.75 19.07 -9.34
CA PHE A 236 -14.53 19.15 -8.53
C PHE A 236 -13.76 17.84 -8.60
N ARG A 237 -12.43 17.94 -8.44
CA ARG A 237 -11.50 16.84 -8.66
C ARG A 237 -10.29 16.96 -7.77
N ASP A 238 -9.89 15.84 -7.20
CA ASP A 238 -8.74 15.67 -6.31
C ASP A 238 -7.86 14.52 -6.82
N ASN A 239 -6.63 14.44 -6.32
CA ASN A 239 -5.88 13.19 -6.40
C ASN A 239 -6.56 12.15 -5.49
N LEU A 240 -6.35 10.87 -5.79
CA LEU A 240 -6.66 9.77 -4.88
C LEU A 240 -5.35 9.07 -4.51
N LEU A 241 -5.22 8.66 -3.24
CA LEU A 241 -4.04 8.04 -2.67
C LEU A 241 -4.48 7.23 -1.44
N GLU A 242 -4.53 5.92 -1.57
CA GLU A 242 -4.85 5.01 -0.46
C GLU A 242 -3.86 3.84 -0.46
N GLN A 243 -3.43 3.42 0.72
CA GLN A 243 -2.64 2.20 0.84
C GLN A 243 -3.53 0.96 0.71
N MET A 244 -3.16 0.05 -0.19
CA MET A 244 -3.87 -1.22 -0.35
C MET A 244 -3.57 -2.14 0.83
N PHE A 245 -4.62 -2.82 1.28
CA PHE A 245 -4.52 -3.83 2.33
C PHE A 245 -4.24 -5.21 1.69
N PRO A 246 -3.34 -6.01 2.27
CA PRO A 246 -3.01 -7.36 1.79
C PRO A 246 -4.07 -8.41 2.10
#